data_AF-J9D2Q7-F1
#
_entry.id   AF-J9D2Q7-F1
#
_cell.length_a   1.000
_cell.length_b   1.000
_cell.length_c   1.000
_cell.angle_alpha   90.00
_cell.angle_beta   90.00
_cell.angle_gamma   90.00
#
_symmetry.space_group_name_H-M   'P 1'
#
loop_
_entity.id
_entity.type
_entity.pdbx_description
1 polymer ?
#
loop_
_entity_poly.entity_id
_entity_poly.type
_entity_poly.pdbx_seq_one_letter_code
_entity_poly.pdbx_strand_id
1 'polypeptide(L)'
;MVFLFQAEIKSMMYATGDLKHPNDLASQYIELIIKNQIQNLLKAANNIKTLRKAKTISVEDICFVLRTNKFKVRRVLDSITFKDLRKKVNSEDYVVEVKSTDFQFSWMFDRKKYPLSVNPFFINRESAYNQELQDIRSFMNDLDDTNKNESLNSHFEEESDIIKFERLKRINLITEMMTKEEYLEFSECRQASFIFRKIKKFKQFLTFNEKMKDYVYDVLGFICYEMVVDIVEEGLKILKKTNQADFYSNGLFNVQQRKGLGLFEIKEACRRLISKNGALYL
;
A
#
# COMPACT_ATOMS: atom_id res chain seq x y z
N MET A 1 16.02 -20.68 -5.55
CA MET A 1 15.06 -19.60 -5.89
C MET A 1 15.67 -18.29 -5.39
N VAL A 2 15.84 -17.27 -6.24
CA VAL A 2 16.48 -16.01 -5.84
C VAL A 2 15.39 -15.01 -5.45
N PHE A 3 15.45 -14.53 -4.21
CA PHE A 3 14.57 -13.48 -3.69
C PHE A 3 15.13 -12.12 -4.08
N LEU A 4 14.34 -11.31 -4.77
CA LEU A 4 14.75 -10.00 -5.24
C LEU A 4 14.47 -8.95 -4.18
N PHE A 5 13.29 -8.97 -3.54
CA PHE A 5 12.80 -7.86 -2.71
C PHE A 5 12.78 -8.13 -1.20
N GLN A 6 13.43 -9.20 -0.73
CA GLN A 6 13.44 -9.59 0.68
C GLN A 6 13.86 -8.45 1.63
N ALA A 7 14.91 -7.69 1.29
CA ALA A 7 15.39 -6.58 2.11
C ALA A 7 14.34 -5.44 2.20
N GLU A 8 13.73 -5.08 1.07
CA GLU A 8 12.66 -4.09 1.05
C GLU A 8 11.43 -4.54 1.85
N ILE A 9 11.05 -5.82 1.72
CA ILE A 9 9.92 -6.40 2.46
C ILE A 9 10.20 -6.38 3.96
N LYS A 10 11.41 -6.74 4.41
CA LYS A 10 11.80 -6.61 5.83
C LYS A 10 11.66 -5.17 6.34
N SER A 11 12.13 -4.19 5.57
CA SER A 11 11.95 -2.78 5.93
C SER A 11 10.46 -2.38 6.04
N MET A 12 9.61 -2.86 5.13
CA MET A 12 8.17 -2.63 5.17
C MET A 12 7.50 -3.32 6.36
N MET A 13 7.92 -4.54 6.71
CA MET A 13 7.44 -5.28 7.89
C MET A 13 7.76 -4.52 9.18
N TYR A 14 9.01 -4.07 9.34
CA TYR A 14 9.43 -3.29 10.50
C TYR A 14 8.67 -1.96 10.59
N ALA A 15 8.58 -1.22 9.48
CA ALA A 15 7.86 0.04 9.41
C ALA A 15 6.36 -0.07 9.76
N THR A 16 5.77 -1.25 9.53
CA THR A 16 4.36 -1.53 9.83
C THR A 16 4.14 -1.90 11.29
N GLY A 17 5.17 -2.39 11.99
CA GLY A 17 5.15 -2.71 13.42
C GLY A 17 5.68 -4.09 13.81
N ASP A 18 6.27 -4.85 12.88
CA ASP A 18 7.01 -6.07 13.21
C ASP A 18 8.35 -5.74 13.92
N LEU A 19 9.14 -6.76 14.24
CA LEU A 19 10.47 -6.59 14.83
C LEU A 19 11.42 -5.82 13.91
N LYS A 20 12.43 -5.17 14.50
CA LYS A 20 13.54 -4.50 13.78
C LYS A 20 14.26 -5.43 12.80
N HIS A 21 14.35 -6.72 13.16
CA HIS A 21 14.86 -7.78 12.30
C HIS A 21 13.76 -8.81 12.06
N PRO A 22 12.88 -8.58 11.06
CA PRO A 22 11.82 -9.52 10.73
C PRO A 22 12.36 -10.87 10.28
N ASN A 23 11.57 -11.92 10.52
CA ASN A 23 11.95 -13.29 10.20
C ASN A 23 12.22 -13.48 8.68
N ASP A 24 13.34 -14.10 8.35
CA ASP A 24 13.78 -14.37 6.98
C ASP A 24 12.79 -15.22 6.20
N LEU A 25 12.30 -16.32 6.78
CA LEU A 25 11.34 -17.20 6.16
C LEU A 25 9.99 -16.49 5.95
N ALA A 26 9.57 -15.64 6.90
CA ALA A 26 8.35 -14.86 6.77
C ALA A 26 8.46 -13.85 5.61
N SER A 27 9.54 -13.07 5.55
CA SER A 27 9.78 -12.10 4.48
C SER A 27 9.88 -12.75 3.09
N GLN A 28 10.56 -13.90 2.98
CA GLN A 28 10.63 -14.69 1.76
C GLN A 28 9.27 -15.21 1.33
N TYR A 29 8.45 -15.68 2.27
CA TYR A 29 7.12 -16.18 1.97
C TYR A 29 6.18 -15.05 1.50
N ILE A 30 6.24 -13.88 2.13
CA ILE A 30 5.52 -12.67 1.68
C ILE A 30 5.92 -12.31 0.24
N GLU A 31 7.21 -12.37 -0.09
CA GLU A 31 7.68 -12.09 -1.46
C GLU A 31 7.04 -13.01 -2.50
N LEU A 32 6.93 -14.31 -2.19
CA LEU A 32 6.30 -15.29 -3.09
C LEU A 32 4.82 -15.02 -3.28
N ILE A 33 4.12 -14.69 -2.20
CA ILE A 33 2.70 -14.36 -2.23
C ILE A 33 2.47 -13.14 -3.12
N ILE A 34 3.22 -12.06 -2.90
CA ILE A 34 3.13 -10.82 -3.67
C ILE A 34 3.42 -11.07 -5.14
N LYS A 35 4.47 -11.84 -5.45
CA LYS A 35 4.82 -12.19 -6.83
C LYS A 35 3.68 -12.92 -7.53
N ASN A 36 3.06 -13.90 -6.88
CA ASN A 36 1.94 -14.62 -7.46
C ASN A 36 0.71 -13.71 -7.66
N GLN A 37 0.40 -12.88 -6.67
CA GLN A 37 -0.75 -11.98 -6.70
C GLN A 37 -0.61 -10.91 -7.81
N ILE A 38 0.56 -10.27 -7.92
CA ILE A 38 0.79 -9.24 -8.93
C ILE A 38 0.76 -9.82 -10.35
N GLN A 39 1.24 -11.05 -10.54
CA GLN A 39 1.16 -11.74 -11.82
C GLN A 39 -0.27 -12.08 -12.21
N ASN A 40 -1.10 -12.51 -11.26
CA ASN A 40 -2.51 -12.78 -11.53
C ASN A 40 -3.29 -11.51 -11.85
N LEU A 41 -3.01 -10.41 -11.13
CA LEU A 41 -3.55 -9.09 -11.45
C LEU A 41 -3.18 -8.67 -12.88
N LEU A 42 -1.92 -8.80 -13.27
CA LEU A 42 -1.43 -8.43 -14.60
C LEU A 42 -2.06 -9.28 -15.72
N LYS A 43 -2.23 -10.59 -15.50
CA LYS A 43 -2.93 -11.46 -16.45
C LYS A 43 -4.38 -11.01 -16.65
N ALA A 44 -5.09 -10.70 -15.58
CA ALA A 44 -6.46 -10.21 -15.65
C ALA A 44 -6.55 -8.85 -16.37
N ALA A 45 -5.65 -7.92 -16.04
CA ALA A 45 -5.57 -6.61 -16.68
C ALA A 45 -5.24 -6.72 -18.19
N ASN A 46 -4.38 -7.67 -18.56
CA ASN A 46 -4.05 -7.94 -19.95
C ASN A 46 -5.24 -8.44 -20.78
N ASN A 47 -6.12 -9.23 -20.16
CA ASN A 47 -7.35 -9.68 -20.80
C ASN A 47 -8.27 -8.48 -21.09
N ILE A 48 -8.41 -7.56 -20.14
CA ILE A 48 -9.21 -6.33 -20.30
C ILE A 48 -8.62 -5.41 -21.39
N LYS A 49 -7.30 -5.19 -21.35
CA LYS A 49 -6.57 -4.48 -22.41
C LYS A 49 -6.89 -5.04 -23.80
N THR A 50 -6.87 -6.37 -23.92
CA THR A 50 -7.16 -7.09 -25.17
C THR A 50 -8.61 -6.87 -25.61
N LEU A 51 -9.58 -6.94 -24.70
CA LEU A 51 -11.00 -6.67 -24.99
C LEU A 51 -11.23 -5.22 -25.45
N ARG A 52 -10.52 -4.25 -24.87
CA ARG A 52 -10.52 -2.84 -25.30
C ARG A 52 -9.78 -2.62 -26.63
N LYS A 53 -9.11 -3.65 -27.16
CA LYS A 53 -8.25 -3.56 -28.37
C LYS A 53 -7.11 -2.54 -28.21
N ALA A 54 -6.62 -2.35 -26.99
CA ALA A 54 -5.50 -1.46 -26.70
C ALA A 54 -4.15 -2.17 -26.88
N LYS A 55 -3.11 -1.42 -27.28
CA LYS A 55 -1.76 -1.96 -27.49
C LYS A 55 -0.95 -2.08 -26.18
N THR A 56 -1.30 -1.33 -25.15
CA THR A 56 -0.58 -1.25 -23.88
C THR A 56 -1.56 -1.28 -22.71
N ILE A 57 -1.16 -1.92 -21.60
CA ILE A 57 -1.94 -1.89 -20.36
C ILE A 57 -1.88 -0.48 -19.78
N SER A 58 -3.03 0.04 -19.37
CA SER A 58 -3.17 1.33 -18.71
C SER A 58 -3.74 1.19 -17.29
N VAL A 59 -3.82 2.31 -16.56
CA VAL A 59 -4.29 2.32 -15.16
C VAL A 59 -5.76 1.89 -15.08
N GLU A 60 -6.57 2.27 -16.07
CA GLU A 60 -7.97 1.88 -16.24
C GLU A 60 -8.11 0.35 -16.19
N ASP A 61 -7.25 -0.39 -16.89
CA ASP A 61 -7.31 -1.85 -16.94
C ASP A 61 -7.06 -2.46 -15.55
N ILE A 62 -6.11 -1.89 -14.78
CA ILE A 62 -5.81 -2.32 -13.40
C ILE A 62 -6.98 -2.01 -12.48
N CYS A 63 -7.48 -0.78 -12.54
CA CYS A 63 -8.60 -0.32 -11.72
C CYS A 63 -9.87 -1.14 -12.00
N PHE A 64 -10.10 -1.54 -13.25
CA PHE A 64 -11.21 -2.42 -13.63
C PHE A 64 -11.09 -3.82 -13.00
N VAL A 65 -9.90 -4.41 -12.94
CA VAL A 65 -9.71 -5.68 -12.22
C VAL A 65 -10.06 -5.52 -10.73
N LEU A 66 -9.65 -4.40 -10.13
CA LEU A 66 -9.84 -4.13 -8.69
C LEU A 66 -11.23 -3.58 -8.33
N ARG A 67 -12.12 -3.32 -9.30
CA ARG A 67 -13.41 -2.62 -9.12
C ARG A 67 -14.34 -3.21 -8.03
N THR A 68 -14.18 -4.49 -7.70
CA THR A 68 -14.98 -5.13 -6.64
C THR A 68 -14.65 -4.58 -5.26
N ASN A 69 -13.43 -4.09 -5.04
CA ASN A 69 -13.01 -3.46 -3.80
C ASN A 69 -12.82 -1.95 -4.03
N LYS A 70 -13.88 -1.19 -3.78
CA LYS A 70 -13.92 0.27 -3.96
C LYS A 70 -12.84 1.00 -3.16
N PHE A 71 -12.55 0.55 -1.94
CA PHE A 71 -11.48 1.11 -1.11
C PHE A 71 -10.11 0.97 -1.78
N LYS A 72 -9.78 -0.23 -2.30
CA LYS A 72 -8.51 -0.48 -2.99
C LYS A 72 -8.39 0.40 -4.25
N VAL A 73 -9.45 0.50 -5.06
CA VAL A 73 -9.47 1.40 -6.23
C VAL A 73 -9.25 2.85 -5.81
N ARG A 74 -9.97 3.32 -4.79
CA ARG A 74 -9.85 4.70 -4.31
C ARG A 74 -8.42 5.01 -3.87
N ARG A 75 -7.80 4.11 -3.09
CA ARG A 75 -6.42 4.30 -2.62
C ARG A 75 -5.40 4.28 -3.76
N VAL A 76 -5.63 3.47 -4.80
CA VAL A 76 -4.83 3.52 -6.03
C VAL A 76 -4.96 4.88 -6.71
N LEU A 77 -6.17 5.40 -6.91
CA LEU A 77 -6.39 6.72 -7.52
C LEU A 77 -5.74 7.84 -6.72
N ASP A 78 -5.93 7.83 -5.40
CA ASP A 78 -5.31 8.80 -4.50
C ASP A 78 -3.78 8.77 -4.62
N SER A 79 -3.18 7.57 -4.70
CA SER A 79 -1.71 7.43 -4.87
C SER A 79 -1.18 8.11 -6.14
N ILE A 80 -1.92 8.03 -7.25
CA ILE A 80 -1.54 8.67 -8.52
C ILE A 80 -1.72 10.19 -8.41
N THR A 81 -2.84 10.63 -7.83
CA THR A 81 -3.16 12.05 -7.64
C THR A 81 -2.09 12.75 -6.83
N PHE A 82 -1.65 12.16 -5.71
CA PHE A 82 -0.58 12.72 -4.88
C PHE A 82 0.76 12.79 -5.61
N LYS A 83 1.05 11.81 -6.47
CA LYS A 83 2.27 11.82 -7.29
C LYS A 83 2.25 12.98 -8.29
N ASP A 84 1.13 13.22 -8.94
CA ASP A 84 0.98 14.30 -9.92
C ASP A 84 0.95 15.68 -9.26
N LEU A 85 0.24 15.82 -8.14
CA LEU A 85 0.25 17.05 -7.34
C LEU A 85 1.69 17.41 -6.95
N ARG A 86 2.47 16.47 -6.42
CA ARG A 86 3.85 16.74 -6.02
C ARG A 86 4.75 17.15 -7.19
N LYS A 87 4.53 16.64 -8.40
CA LYS A 87 5.27 17.13 -9.59
C LYS A 87 4.94 18.59 -9.88
N LYS A 88 3.66 18.97 -9.81
CA LYS A 88 3.18 20.35 -10.06
C LYS A 88 3.71 21.35 -9.04
N VAL A 89 3.76 20.99 -7.75
CA VAL A 89 4.36 21.83 -6.68
C VAL A 89 5.82 22.19 -6.98
N ASN A 90 6.53 21.34 -7.72
CA ASN A 90 7.96 21.55 -7.99
C ASN A 90 8.25 22.18 -9.35
N SER A 91 7.25 22.31 -10.24
CA SER A 91 7.42 22.92 -11.56
C SER A 91 7.10 24.42 -11.59
N GLU A 92 6.40 24.93 -10.58
CA GLU A 92 6.03 26.35 -10.43
C GLU A 92 6.11 26.70 -8.93
N ASP A 93 6.41 27.96 -8.58
CA ASP A 93 6.43 28.51 -7.20
C ASP A 93 5.02 28.55 -6.55
N TYR A 94 4.21 27.50 -6.71
CA TYR A 94 2.92 27.36 -6.05
C TYR A 94 3.09 26.68 -4.70
N VAL A 95 2.70 27.40 -3.65
CA VAL A 95 2.44 26.82 -2.33
C VAL A 95 1.20 25.94 -2.45
N VAL A 96 1.38 24.64 -2.66
CA VAL A 96 0.28 23.68 -2.56
C VAL A 96 0.15 23.27 -1.11
N GLU A 97 -0.91 23.76 -0.47
CA GLU A 97 -1.27 23.42 0.91
C GLU A 97 -1.73 21.96 0.97
N VAL A 98 -0.85 21.06 1.42
CA VAL A 98 -1.16 19.63 1.57
C VAL A 98 -1.69 19.37 2.98
N LYS A 99 -2.91 18.84 3.10
CA LYS A 99 -3.48 18.43 4.41
C LYS A 99 -2.51 17.47 5.11
N SER A 100 -2.24 17.72 6.39
CA SER A 100 -1.39 16.92 7.29
C SER A 100 -1.77 15.44 7.34
N THR A 101 -3.02 15.13 7.00
CA THR A 101 -3.53 13.77 6.94
C THR A 101 -3.00 13.03 5.71
N ASP A 102 -2.85 13.67 4.55
CA ASP A 102 -2.53 13.05 3.25
C ASP A 102 -1.09 12.50 3.09
N PHE A 103 -0.32 12.48 4.18
CA PHE A 103 1.07 12.07 4.24
C PHE A 103 1.30 10.55 4.31
N GLN A 104 0.25 9.72 4.24
CA GLN A 104 0.38 8.26 4.33
C GLN A 104 1.32 7.69 3.25
N PHE A 105 1.55 8.40 2.15
CA PHE A 105 2.47 7.99 1.07
C PHE A 105 3.58 9.01 0.78
N SER A 106 3.67 10.11 1.55
CA SER A 106 4.72 11.13 1.38
C SER A 106 6.12 10.54 1.53
N TRP A 107 6.25 9.49 2.35
CA TRP A 107 7.49 8.75 2.55
C TRP A 107 7.84 7.82 1.38
N MET A 108 6.90 7.40 0.52
CA MET A 108 7.19 6.50 -0.62
C MET A 108 8.03 7.17 -1.71
N PHE A 109 8.25 8.49 -1.61
CA PHE A 109 8.89 9.31 -2.62
C PHE A 109 9.94 10.25 -1.98
N ASP A 110 11.08 10.39 -2.66
CA ASP A 110 12.28 11.07 -2.20
C ASP A 110 12.01 12.49 -1.64
N ARG A 111 12.14 12.66 -0.32
CA ARG A 111 12.06 13.98 0.34
C ARG A 111 13.26 14.88 0.01
N LYS A 112 14.44 14.31 -0.28
CA LYS A 112 15.64 15.10 -0.64
C LYS A 112 15.51 15.71 -2.03
N LYS A 113 14.76 15.08 -2.93
CA LYS A 113 14.48 15.61 -4.27
C LYS A 113 13.29 16.58 -4.31
N TYR A 114 12.37 16.50 -3.33
CA TYR A 114 11.12 17.26 -3.31
C TYR A 114 10.71 17.63 -1.86
N PRO A 115 11.27 18.68 -1.25
CA PRO A 115 10.89 19.14 0.09
C PRO A 115 9.45 19.68 0.11
N LEU A 116 8.69 19.38 1.17
CA LEU A 116 7.35 19.92 1.41
C LEU A 116 7.43 20.92 2.56
N SER A 117 7.02 22.18 2.34
CA SER A 117 6.60 23.10 3.39
C SER A 117 5.11 22.87 3.67
N VAL A 118 4.72 22.78 4.94
CA VAL A 118 3.35 22.39 5.34
C VAL A 118 2.67 23.60 6.00
N ASN A 119 1.55 24.06 5.43
CA ASN A 119 0.62 25.00 6.06
C ASN A 119 -0.79 24.38 6.10
N PRO A 120 -1.62 24.66 7.13
CA PRO A 120 -2.72 23.76 7.54
C PRO A 120 -4.11 24.06 6.93
N PHE A 121 -4.22 24.66 5.74
CA PHE A 121 -5.53 25.00 5.13
C PHE A 121 -5.84 24.25 3.83
N PHE A 122 -7.11 24.27 3.41
CA PHE A 122 -7.84 23.20 2.71
C PHE A 122 -7.55 23.07 1.19
N ILE A 123 -7.37 21.84 0.68
CA ILE A 123 -7.50 21.52 -0.76
C ILE A 123 -8.97 21.24 -1.11
N ASN A 124 -9.47 21.83 -2.21
CA ASN A 124 -10.67 21.37 -2.89
C ASN A 124 -10.32 20.16 -3.79
N ARG A 125 -10.75 18.94 -3.41
CA ARG A 125 -10.36 17.66 -4.06
C ARG A 125 -10.66 17.62 -5.57
N GLU A 126 -11.60 18.41 -6.07
CA GLU A 126 -12.04 18.34 -7.47
C GLU A 126 -11.05 18.93 -8.48
N SER A 127 -10.30 19.98 -8.11
CA SER A 127 -9.37 20.68 -9.03
C SER A 127 -7.98 20.06 -9.13
N ALA A 128 -7.67 19.05 -8.31
CA ALA A 128 -6.36 18.41 -8.21
C ALA A 128 -6.11 17.27 -9.22
N TYR A 129 -7.18 16.70 -9.78
CA TYR A 129 -7.09 15.58 -10.70
C TYR A 129 -6.75 16.03 -12.12
N ASN A 130 -5.78 15.39 -12.76
CA ASN A 130 -5.57 15.53 -14.20
C ASN A 130 -6.74 14.90 -14.97
N GLN A 131 -6.99 15.33 -16.22
CA GLN A 131 -8.11 14.86 -17.03
C GLN A 131 -8.22 13.32 -17.07
N GLU A 132 -7.10 12.60 -17.29
CA GLU A 132 -7.08 11.12 -17.31
C GLU A 132 -7.55 10.51 -15.97
N LEU A 133 -7.26 11.15 -14.83
CA LEU A 133 -7.75 10.69 -13.52
C LEU A 133 -9.21 11.10 -13.26
N GLN A 134 -9.64 12.25 -13.76
CA GLN A 134 -11.04 12.66 -13.73
C GLN A 134 -11.88 11.68 -14.56
N ASP A 135 -11.38 11.26 -15.72
CA ASP A 135 -12.03 10.29 -16.60
C ASP A 135 -12.11 8.90 -15.94
N ILE A 136 -11.03 8.43 -15.28
CA ILE A 136 -11.07 7.18 -14.51
C ILE A 136 -12.05 7.27 -13.34
N ARG A 137 -12.09 8.42 -12.64
CA ARG A 137 -13.00 8.63 -11.50
C ARG A 137 -14.45 8.71 -11.96
N SER A 138 -14.73 9.43 -13.04
CA SER A 138 -16.05 9.48 -13.69
C SER A 138 -16.46 8.08 -14.11
N PHE A 139 -15.62 7.35 -14.84
CA PHE A 139 -15.88 5.98 -15.25
C PHE A 139 -16.20 5.06 -14.05
N MET A 140 -15.49 5.21 -12.93
CA MET A 140 -15.78 4.45 -11.71
C MET A 140 -17.11 4.83 -11.06
N ASN A 141 -17.47 6.11 -11.10
CA ASN A 141 -18.78 6.60 -10.62
C ASN A 141 -19.92 6.18 -11.58
N ASP A 142 -19.65 6.08 -12.88
CA ASP A 142 -20.63 5.67 -13.91
C ASP A 142 -20.88 4.15 -13.86
N LEU A 143 -19.87 3.35 -13.51
CA LEU A 143 -20.07 1.93 -13.14
C LEU A 143 -20.97 1.76 -11.90
N ASP A 144 -21.16 2.84 -11.14
CA ASP A 144 -21.97 2.91 -9.92
C ASP A 144 -23.44 3.33 -10.16
N ASP A 145 -23.90 3.49 -11.42
CA ASP A 145 -25.31 3.78 -11.77
C ASP A 145 -26.34 2.73 -11.29
N THR A 146 -25.87 1.63 -10.69
CA THR A 146 -26.72 0.65 -9.97
C THR A 146 -26.93 0.96 -8.49
N ASN A 147 -26.30 2.01 -7.92
CA ASN A 147 -26.43 2.37 -6.51
C ASN A 147 -26.58 3.89 -6.31
N LYS A 148 -27.83 4.36 -6.29
CA LYS A 148 -28.29 5.71 -5.92
C LYS A 148 -27.99 6.12 -4.45
N ASN A 149 -26.83 5.81 -3.89
CA ASN A 149 -26.56 6.05 -2.47
C ASN A 149 -25.31 6.92 -2.29
N GLU A 150 -25.45 8.24 -2.43
CA GLU A 150 -24.46 9.22 -1.95
C GLU A 150 -24.03 8.96 -0.49
N SER A 151 -24.95 8.40 0.32
CA SER A 151 -24.71 7.93 1.69
C SER A 151 -23.67 6.80 1.81
N LEU A 152 -23.49 5.96 0.79
CA LEU A 152 -22.45 4.93 0.81
C LEU A 152 -21.09 5.58 0.57
N ASN A 153 -20.99 6.51 -0.39
CA ASN A 153 -19.74 7.21 -0.69
C ASN A 153 -19.21 8.00 0.52
N SER A 154 -20.06 8.67 1.29
CA SER A 154 -19.64 9.34 2.53
C SER A 154 -19.09 8.34 3.56
N HIS A 155 -19.73 7.17 3.71
CA HIS A 155 -19.26 6.11 4.62
C HIS A 155 -17.92 5.49 4.16
N PHE A 156 -17.72 5.34 2.85
CA PHE A 156 -16.44 4.91 2.27
C PHE A 156 -15.31 5.93 2.54
N GLU A 157 -15.61 7.23 2.53
CA GLU A 157 -14.63 8.27 2.88
C GLU A 157 -14.26 8.21 4.36
N GLU A 158 -15.25 8.04 5.25
CA GLU A 158 -15.04 7.91 6.70
C GLU A 158 -14.17 6.69 7.04
N GLU A 159 -14.44 5.52 6.46
CA GLU A 159 -13.68 4.30 6.77
C GLU A 159 -12.22 4.37 6.26
N SER A 160 -11.99 4.99 5.09
CA SER A 160 -10.64 5.25 4.58
C SER A 160 -9.85 6.17 5.51
N ASP A 161 -10.48 7.22 6.03
CA ASP A 161 -9.86 8.17 6.95
C ASP A 161 -9.57 7.52 8.32
N ILE A 162 -10.41 6.60 8.79
CA ILE A 162 -10.17 5.83 10.02
C ILE A 162 -8.91 4.96 9.88
N ILE A 163 -8.80 4.14 8.82
CA ILE A 163 -7.63 3.26 8.60
C ILE A 163 -6.33 4.08 8.59
N LYS A 164 -6.40 5.25 7.95
CA LYS A 164 -5.29 6.19 7.85
C LYS A 164 -4.89 6.77 9.21
N PHE A 165 -5.87 7.19 10.00
CA PHE A 165 -5.65 7.67 11.35
C PHE A 165 -5.03 6.58 12.25
N GLU A 166 -5.51 5.35 12.17
CA GLU A 166 -4.96 4.23 12.95
C GLU A 166 -3.49 3.94 12.62
N ARG A 167 -3.12 3.95 11.33
CA ARG A 167 -1.73 3.76 10.89
C ARG A 167 -0.82 4.88 11.42
N LEU A 168 -1.28 6.14 11.40
CA LEU A 168 -0.52 7.27 11.95
C LEU A 168 -0.35 7.17 13.47
N LYS A 169 -1.43 6.83 14.19
CA LYS A 169 -1.38 6.60 15.64
C LYS A 169 -0.38 5.51 16.00
N ARG A 170 -0.36 4.42 15.23
CA ARG A 170 0.60 3.32 15.45
C ARG A 170 2.03 3.75 15.26
N ILE A 171 2.32 4.52 14.21
CA ILE A 171 3.66 5.05 13.95
C ILE A 171 4.11 5.92 15.13
N ASN A 172 3.27 6.84 15.59
CA ASN A 172 3.60 7.69 16.73
C ASN A 172 3.97 6.86 17.97
N LEU A 173 3.18 5.83 18.29
CA LEU A 173 3.45 4.91 19.40
C LEU A 173 4.77 4.14 19.23
N ILE A 174 5.08 3.68 18.00
CA ILE A 174 6.34 2.99 17.71
C ILE A 174 7.54 3.92 17.91
N THR A 175 7.41 5.18 17.49
CA THR A 175 8.51 6.15 17.49
C THR A 175 8.69 6.90 18.80
N GLU A 176 7.74 6.81 19.74
CA GLU A 176 7.71 7.62 20.96
C GLU A 176 8.96 7.47 21.83
N MET A 177 9.52 6.26 21.89
CA MET A 177 10.67 5.92 22.74
C MET A 177 11.93 5.60 21.93
N MET A 178 11.95 5.92 20.63
CA MET A 178 13.13 5.68 19.79
C MET A 178 14.22 6.69 20.07
N THR A 179 15.48 6.25 20.07
CA THR A 179 16.61 7.19 20.01
C THR A 179 16.65 7.88 18.65
N LYS A 180 17.48 8.92 18.53
CA LYS A 180 17.68 9.61 17.24
C LYS A 180 18.17 8.63 16.16
N GLU A 181 19.11 7.76 16.50
CA GLU A 181 19.69 6.77 15.59
C GLU A 181 18.63 5.76 15.15
N GLU A 182 17.83 5.25 16.09
CA GLU A 182 16.74 4.30 15.81
C GLU A 182 15.64 4.94 14.96
N TYR A 183 15.30 6.20 15.23
CA TYR A 183 14.32 6.93 14.44
C TYR A 183 14.79 7.17 13.01
N LEU A 184 16.08 7.47 12.80
CA LEU A 184 16.65 7.63 11.46
C LEU A 184 16.56 6.31 10.68
N GLU A 185 16.96 5.19 11.29
CA GLU A 185 16.84 3.86 10.68
C GLU A 185 15.37 3.50 10.38
N PHE A 186 14.47 3.74 11.33
CA PHE A 186 13.02 3.52 11.14
C PHE A 186 12.47 4.38 9.99
N SER A 187 12.88 5.64 9.89
CA SER A 187 12.47 6.54 8.81
C SER A 187 12.95 6.05 7.45
N GLU A 188 14.15 5.49 7.36
CA GLU A 188 14.66 4.87 6.11
C GLU A 188 13.89 3.60 5.76
N CYS A 189 13.64 2.72 6.73
CA CYS A 189 12.83 1.52 6.52
C CYS A 189 11.40 1.86 6.10
N ARG A 190 10.82 2.90 6.71
CA ARG A 190 9.51 3.42 6.32
C ARG A 190 9.52 3.83 4.87
N GLN A 191 10.61 4.36 4.32
CA GLN A 191 10.74 4.78 2.91
C GLN A 191 10.91 3.63 1.90
N ALA A 192 10.84 2.37 2.33
CA ALA A 192 11.04 1.22 1.45
C ALA A 192 9.99 1.15 0.32
N SER A 193 10.47 0.86 -0.89
CA SER A 193 9.63 0.82 -2.10
C SER A 193 10.14 -0.24 -3.07
N PHE A 194 9.20 -0.84 -3.81
CA PHE A 194 9.49 -1.75 -4.91
C PHE A 194 10.02 -1.04 -6.16
N ILE A 195 9.69 0.24 -6.36
CA ILE A 195 9.95 0.97 -7.62
C ILE A 195 11.08 1.97 -7.49
N PHE A 196 11.15 2.69 -6.37
CA PHE A 196 12.05 3.83 -6.24
C PHE A 196 13.51 3.43 -6.46
N ARG A 197 14.13 4.00 -7.50
CA ARG A 197 15.49 3.67 -8.00
C ARG A 197 15.70 2.18 -8.37
N LYS A 198 14.63 1.39 -8.50
CA LYS A 198 14.66 -0.07 -8.66
C LYS A 198 13.78 -0.58 -9.82
N ILE A 199 13.39 0.28 -10.75
CA ILE A 199 12.47 -0.08 -11.84
C ILE A 199 12.92 -1.30 -12.66
N LYS A 200 14.24 -1.44 -12.94
CA LYS A 200 14.77 -2.60 -13.68
C LYS A 200 14.58 -3.91 -12.91
N LYS A 201 14.91 -3.88 -11.61
CA LYS A 201 14.71 -5.00 -10.67
C LYS A 201 13.23 -5.35 -10.54
N PHE A 202 12.34 -4.34 -10.51
CA PHE A 202 10.89 -4.57 -10.47
C PHE A 202 10.36 -5.20 -11.74
N LYS A 203 10.78 -4.74 -12.93
CA LYS A 203 10.44 -5.39 -14.21
C LYS A 203 10.85 -6.86 -14.23
N GLN A 204 12.04 -7.18 -13.71
CA GLN A 204 12.49 -8.57 -13.57
C GLN A 204 11.61 -9.36 -12.59
N PHE A 205 11.20 -8.75 -11.48
CA PHE A 205 10.33 -9.39 -10.48
C PHE A 205 8.94 -9.74 -11.02
N LEU A 206 8.34 -8.85 -11.81
CA LEU A 206 7.04 -9.09 -12.44
C LEU A 206 7.06 -10.27 -13.42
N THR A 207 8.21 -10.52 -14.07
CA THR A 207 8.37 -11.52 -15.15
C THR A 207 7.21 -11.47 -16.15
N PHE A 208 6.89 -10.28 -16.64
CA PHE A 208 5.73 -10.02 -17.47
C PHE A 208 6.14 -9.26 -18.74
N ASN A 209 5.81 -9.81 -19.91
CA ASN A 209 6.40 -9.40 -21.19
C ASN A 209 5.55 -8.39 -21.99
N GLU A 210 4.31 -8.14 -21.59
CA GLU A 210 3.45 -7.20 -22.29
C GLU A 210 3.83 -5.74 -22.04
N LYS A 211 3.56 -4.88 -23.02
CA LYS A 211 3.82 -3.44 -22.90
C LYS A 211 2.81 -2.79 -21.96
N MET A 212 3.30 -1.94 -21.07
CA MET A 212 2.50 -1.18 -20.10
C MET A 212 2.89 0.29 -20.15
N LYS A 213 1.94 1.21 -19.91
CA LYS A 213 2.25 2.64 -19.72
C LYS A 213 3.16 2.83 -18.50
N ASP A 214 3.99 3.88 -18.49
CA ASP A 214 4.97 4.11 -17.41
C ASP A 214 4.33 4.24 -16.02
N TYR A 215 3.19 4.95 -15.94
CA TYR A 215 2.43 5.12 -14.69
C TYR A 215 1.90 3.81 -14.09
N VAL A 216 1.73 2.77 -14.90
CA VAL A 216 1.27 1.45 -14.40
C VAL A 216 2.30 0.83 -13.47
N TYR A 217 3.60 1.02 -13.71
CA TYR A 217 4.62 0.48 -12.81
C TYR A 217 4.55 1.11 -11.42
N ASP A 218 4.25 2.40 -11.32
CA ASP A 218 4.08 3.07 -10.04
C ASP A 218 2.86 2.55 -9.28
N VAL A 219 1.74 2.39 -10.00
CA VAL A 219 0.51 1.79 -9.45
C VAL A 219 0.79 0.38 -8.94
N LEU A 220 1.46 -0.47 -9.73
CA LEU A 220 1.84 -1.83 -9.32
C LEU A 220 2.79 -1.83 -8.12
N GLY A 221 3.70 -0.85 -8.03
CA GLY A 221 4.61 -0.69 -6.90
C GLY A 221 3.91 -0.33 -5.60
N PHE A 222 2.99 0.64 -5.68
CA PHE A 222 2.06 0.97 -4.59
C PHE A 222 1.25 -0.22 -4.16
N ILE A 223 0.78 -0.97 -5.16
CA ILE A 223 -0.03 -2.13 -4.95
C ILE A 223 0.73 -3.20 -4.13
N CYS A 224 1.96 -3.51 -4.55
CA CYS A 224 2.81 -4.47 -3.85
C CYS A 224 3.11 -4.03 -2.41
N TYR A 225 3.32 -2.72 -2.19
CA TYR A 225 3.51 -2.18 -0.85
C TYR A 225 2.28 -2.42 0.04
N GLU A 226 1.09 -2.07 -0.45
CA GLU A 226 -0.14 -2.28 0.33
C GLU A 226 -0.40 -3.75 0.64
N MET A 227 -0.09 -4.67 -0.29
CA MET A 227 -0.17 -6.11 0.01
C MET A 227 0.75 -6.53 1.16
N VAL A 228 1.99 -5.99 1.25
CA VAL A 228 2.86 -6.24 2.41
C VAL A 228 2.20 -5.74 3.69
N VAL A 229 1.71 -4.49 3.68
CA VAL A 229 1.12 -3.87 4.86
C VAL A 229 -0.10 -4.64 5.33
N ASP A 230 -1.03 -4.99 4.44
CA ASP A 230 -2.25 -5.71 4.79
C ASP A 230 -1.94 -7.09 5.41
N ILE A 231 -0.98 -7.82 4.83
CA ILE A 231 -0.52 -9.11 5.37
C ILE A 231 0.10 -8.92 6.76
N VAL A 232 0.96 -7.93 6.93
CA VAL A 232 1.67 -7.67 8.20
C VAL A 232 0.69 -7.19 9.27
N GLU A 233 -0.24 -6.29 8.95
CA GLU A 233 -1.25 -5.80 9.89
C GLU A 233 -2.18 -6.91 10.37
N GLU A 234 -2.70 -7.75 9.46
CA GLU A 234 -3.54 -8.88 9.86
C GLU A 234 -2.72 -9.94 10.60
N GLY A 235 -1.46 -10.17 10.22
CA GLY A 235 -0.51 -11.03 10.93
C GLY A 235 -0.27 -10.56 12.37
N LEU A 236 -0.05 -9.26 12.59
CA LEU A 236 0.16 -8.68 13.92
C LEU A 236 -1.11 -8.80 14.79
N LYS A 237 -2.31 -8.68 14.20
CA LYS A 237 -3.57 -8.94 14.91
C LYS A 237 -3.68 -10.39 15.37
N ILE A 238 -3.25 -11.35 14.54
CA ILE A 238 -3.23 -12.78 14.90
C ILE A 238 -2.23 -13.01 16.03
N LEU A 239 -1.00 -12.52 15.87
CA LEU A 239 0.07 -12.65 16.85
C LEU A 239 -0.34 -12.11 18.22
N LYS A 240 -1.00 -10.94 18.26
CA LYS A 240 -1.51 -10.36 19.51
C LYS A 240 -2.53 -11.28 20.20
N LYS A 241 -3.43 -11.91 19.44
CA LYS A 241 -4.43 -12.85 19.98
C LYS A 241 -3.77 -14.13 20.49
N THR A 242 -2.80 -14.67 19.76
CA THR A 242 -2.04 -15.86 20.18
C THR A 242 -1.26 -15.58 21.47
N ASN A 243 -0.56 -14.45 21.54
CA ASN A 243 0.20 -14.06 22.74
C ASN A 243 -0.71 -13.85 23.96
N GLN A 244 -1.91 -13.30 23.76
CA GLN A 244 -2.90 -13.18 24.85
C GLN A 244 -3.37 -14.55 25.35
N ALA A 245 -3.69 -15.48 24.45
CA ALA A 245 -4.06 -16.84 24.83
C ALA A 245 -2.93 -17.59 25.54
N ASP A 246 -1.70 -17.42 25.08
CA ASP A 246 -0.49 -17.99 25.70
C ASP A 246 -0.24 -17.41 27.11
N PHE A 247 -0.54 -16.12 27.31
CA PHE A 247 -0.44 -15.47 28.62
C PHE A 247 -1.45 -16.06 29.62
N TYR A 248 -2.71 -16.24 29.21
CA TYR A 248 -3.74 -16.82 30.07
C TYR A 248 -3.48 -18.30 30.40
N SER A 249 -2.82 -19.05 29.52
CA SER A 249 -2.54 -20.48 29.71
C SER A 249 -1.25 -20.77 30.49
N ASN A 250 -0.20 -19.95 30.35
CA ASN A 250 1.12 -20.24 30.91
C ASN A 250 1.50 -19.41 32.16
N GLY A 251 0.66 -18.48 32.58
CA GLY A 251 0.85 -17.68 33.81
C GLY A 251 1.95 -16.60 33.72
N LEU A 252 2.00 -15.75 34.76
CA LEU A 252 2.77 -14.49 34.83
C LEU A 252 4.30 -14.63 34.68
N PHE A 253 4.87 -15.82 34.94
CA PHE A 253 6.32 -16.00 35.00
C PHE A 253 6.98 -16.29 33.65
N ASN A 254 6.19 -16.51 32.60
CA ASN A 254 6.70 -16.76 31.26
C ASN A 254 6.70 -15.45 30.45
N VAL A 255 7.63 -14.54 30.78
CA VAL A 255 7.89 -13.34 29.97
C VAL A 255 8.54 -13.79 28.67
N GLN A 256 7.74 -14.27 27.73
CA GLN A 256 8.21 -14.58 26.39
C GLN A 256 8.72 -13.28 25.75
N GLN A 257 9.97 -13.28 25.29
CA GLN A 257 10.50 -12.21 24.45
C GLN A 257 9.50 -11.88 23.35
N ARG A 258 9.36 -10.59 23.00
CA ARG A 258 8.47 -10.14 21.93
C ARG A 258 8.75 -10.94 20.66
N LYS A 259 7.85 -11.86 20.31
CA LYS A 259 7.92 -12.64 19.08
C LYS A 259 7.57 -11.75 17.90
N GLY A 260 8.28 -11.93 16.78
CA GLY A 260 7.93 -11.32 15.49
C GLY A 260 7.01 -12.21 14.68
N LEU A 261 6.63 -11.76 13.49
CA LEU A 261 5.80 -12.55 12.59
C LEU A 261 6.53 -13.81 12.09
N GLY A 262 5.89 -14.96 12.29
CA GLY A 262 6.32 -16.24 11.75
C GLY A 262 5.47 -16.67 10.55
N LEU A 263 5.77 -17.85 10.00
CA LEU A 263 5.03 -18.41 8.86
C LEU A 263 3.57 -18.69 9.19
N PHE A 264 3.26 -19.03 10.45
CA PHE A 264 1.89 -19.31 10.87
C PHE A 264 1.02 -18.06 10.75
N GLU A 265 1.48 -16.94 11.33
CA GLU A 265 0.76 -15.66 11.31
C GLU A 265 0.54 -15.18 9.88
N ILE A 266 1.55 -15.30 9.01
CA ILE A 266 1.45 -14.90 7.60
C ILE A 266 0.44 -15.77 6.84
N LYS A 267 0.48 -17.10 7.02
CA LYS A 267 -0.46 -18.02 6.35
C LYS A 267 -1.90 -17.75 6.77
N GLU A 268 -2.13 -17.58 8.07
CA GLU A 268 -3.46 -17.29 8.60
C GLU A 268 -3.94 -15.88 8.21
N ALA A 269 -3.03 -14.90 8.15
CA ALA A 269 -3.34 -13.56 7.62
C ALA A 269 -3.83 -13.63 6.18
N CYS A 270 -3.10 -14.33 5.30
CA CYS A 270 -3.51 -14.51 3.91
C CYS A 270 -4.88 -15.22 3.80
N ARG A 271 -5.12 -16.26 4.59
CA ARG A 271 -6.42 -16.96 4.61
C ARG A 271 -7.57 -16.01 4.96
N ARG A 272 -7.38 -15.16 5.97
CA ARG A 272 -8.39 -14.18 6.40
C ARG A 272 -8.60 -13.08 5.37
N LEU A 273 -7.53 -12.57 4.77
CA LEU A 273 -7.62 -11.55 3.74
C LEU A 273 -8.41 -12.09 2.53
N ILE A 274 -8.03 -13.27 2.01
CA ILE A 274 -8.73 -13.91 0.88
C ILE A 274 -10.22 -14.10 1.19
N SER A 275 -10.56 -14.51 2.41
CA SER A 275 -11.95 -14.68 2.82
C SER A 275 -12.72 -13.35 2.88
N LYS A 276 -12.05 -12.23 3.17
CA LYS A 276 -12.65 -10.90 3.27
C LYS A 276 -12.75 -10.20 1.91
N ASN A 277 -11.71 -10.25 1.09
CA ASN A 277 -11.60 -9.44 -0.12
C ASN A 277 -11.60 -10.24 -1.43
N GLY A 278 -11.53 -11.57 -1.37
CA GLY A 278 -11.42 -12.46 -2.52
C GLY A 278 -9.97 -12.73 -2.97
N ALA A 279 -9.78 -13.71 -3.84
CA ALA A 279 -8.44 -14.22 -4.18
C ALA A 279 -7.56 -13.25 -4.99
N LEU A 280 -8.17 -12.33 -5.75
CA LEU A 280 -7.45 -11.30 -6.51
C LEU A 280 -7.11 -10.16 -5.55
N TYR A 281 -5.81 -10.04 -5.25
CA TYR A 281 -5.23 -8.99 -4.40
C TYR A 281 -5.41 -9.21 -2.88
N LEU A 282 -5.55 -10.46 -2.45
CA LEU A 282 -5.82 -10.89 -1.06
C LEU A 282 -7.00 -10.19 -0.35
#